data_AF-A0A962BI21-F1
#
_entry.id   AF-A0A962BI21-F1
#
_cell.length_a   1.000
_cell.length_b   1.000
_cell.length_c   1.000
_cell.angle_alpha   90.00
_cell.angle_beta   90.00
_cell.angle_gamma   90.00
#
_symmetry.space_group_name_H-M   'P 1'
#
loop_
_entity.id
_entity.type
_entity.pdbx_description
1 polymer ?
#
loop_
_entity_poly.entity_id
_entity_poly.type
_entity_poly.pdbx_seq_one_letter_code
_entity_poly.pdbx_strand_id
1 'polypeptide(L)'
;MFVANCNDYTKTDISSSASGNQGSALIYILVAVALLAALTVSLMEPSGQQAQSQNATNVFTELDGQIGFITAAISECVLTHPDQDSELTTTEQENAPYPINPSDPYFDSQTADPPTDPDDTVKFIRCPGNPGGSGSNNQDHARIFGGASGKFMPPAPAMFGEWEYYNGADGVAITISSSKTDSFIESALTRLDDRFAECEAEVIDQRGAASLNITTDTTPGAGAERACAAGSICFRYWIIQKATAIHQDAGCP
;
A
#
# COMPACT_ATOMS: atom_id res chain seq x y z
N MET A 1 -3.31 30.17 33.53
CA MET A 1 -2.02 30.49 34.15
C MET A 1 -1.06 30.77 33.01
N PHE A 2 -0.88 32.06 32.70
CA PHE A 2 -0.05 32.57 31.61
C PHE A 2 1.21 33.13 32.25
N VAL A 3 2.38 32.65 31.89
CA VAL A 3 3.65 33.33 32.18
C VAL A 3 4.62 33.11 31.03
N ALA A 4 4.94 34.19 30.32
CA ALA A 4 6.28 34.60 29.86
C ALA A 4 6.14 35.57 28.68
N ASN A 5 7.01 36.54 28.43
CA ASN A 5 7.90 37.38 29.23
C ASN A 5 8.34 38.46 28.22
N CYS A 6 8.25 39.75 28.56
CA CYS A 6 8.76 40.82 27.71
C CYS A 6 10.26 41.01 27.96
N ASN A 7 11.01 41.31 26.89
CA ASN A 7 12.24 42.10 26.83
C ASN A 7 12.71 42.05 25.37
N ASP A 8 13.30 43.05 24.73
CA ASP A 8 13.59 44.45 25.01
C ASP A 8 14.05 44.94 23.62
N TYR A 9 13.40 45.94 23.00
CA TYR A 9 13.91 46.50 21.76
C TYR A 9 14.11 48.00 21.91
N THR A 10 15.38 48.35 21.91
CA THR A 10 15.98 49.65 22.11
C THR A 10 15.42 50.69 21.14
N LYS A 11 14.99 51.79 21.74
CA LYS A 11 14.65 53.06 21.10
C LYS A 11 15.90 53.63 20.44
N THR A 12 15.90 53.69 19.11
CA THR A 12 16.83 54.54 18.36
C THR A 12 16.02 55.65 17.71
N ASP A 13 16.06 56.84 18.32
CA ASP A 13 15.48 58.05 17.77
C ASP A 13 16.30 58.47 16.53
N ILE A 14 15.75 58.24 15.32
CA ILE A 14 16.30 58.82 14.09
C ILE A 14 15.62 60.17 13.87
N SER A 15 16.37 61.22 14.21
CA SER A 15 16.09 62.63 13.90
C SER A 15 15.82 62.83 12.40
N SER A 16 14.59 63.23 12.05
CA SER A 16 14.28 63.76 10.71
C SER A 16 14.64 65.25 10.62
N SER A 17 15.63 65.58 9.81
CA SER A 17 15.85 66.94 9.28
C SER A 17 15.68 66.90 7.78
N ALA A 18 14.78 67.74 7.27
CA ALA A 18 14.41 67.81 5.86
C ALA A 18 15.43 68.62 5.04
N SER A 19 15.89 68.05 3.91
CA SER A 19 16.28 68.81 2.71
C SER A 19 16.52 67.86 1.52
N GLY A 20 15.82 68.08 0.39
CA GLY A 20 16.24 67.59 -0.92
C GLY A 20 15.33 66.55 -1.59
N ASN A 21 14.55 66.99 -2.57
CA ASN A 21 13.54 66.28 -3.37
C ASN A 21 14.09 65.19 -4.34
N GLN A 22 15.05 64.34 -3.94
CA GLN A 22 15.56 63.26 -4.81
C GLN A 22 15.75 61.89 -4.13
N GLY A 23 15.33 61.72 -2.87
CA GLY A 23 15.59 60.48 -2.10
C GLY A 23 14.44 59.47 -2.00
N SER A 24 13.26 59.73 -2.57
CA SER A 24 12.05 58.96 -2.23
C SER A 24 11.56 58.00 -3.30
N ALA A 25 11.76 58.29 -4.59
CA ALA A 25 11.26 57.43 -5.67
C ALA A 25 11.93 56.05 -5.71
N LEU A 26 13.22 55.98 -5.38
CA LEU A 26 14.02 54.76 -5.46
C LEU A 26 13.59 53.69 -4.43
N ILE A 27 13.15 54.13 -3.23
CA ILE A 27 12.67 53.22 -2.17
C ILE A 27 11.30 52.63 -2.56
N TYR A 28 10.39 53.44 -3.10
CA TYR A 28 9.09 52.94 -3.57
C TYR A 28 9.23 51.97 -4.75
N ILE A 29 10.20 52.19 -5.65
CA ILE A 29 10.51 51.26 -6.73
C ILE A 29 11.07 49.94 -6.16
N LEU A 30 11.98 50.00 -5.18
CA LEU A 30 12.56 48.81 -4.55
C LEU A 30 11.52 47.95 -3.81
N VAL A 31 10.60 48.58 -3.06
CA VAL A 31 9.51 47.89 -2.39
C VAL A 31 8.54 47.28 -3.41
N ALA A 32 8.21 48.00 -4.49
CA ALA A 32 7.38 47.48 -5.56
C ALA A 32 8.02 46.27 -6.27
N VAL A 33 9.33 46.33 -6.58
CA VAL A 33 10.07 45.22 -7.19
C VAL A 33 10.19 44.03 -6.25
N ALA A 34 10.40 44.25 -4.95
CA ALA A 34 10.42 43.18 -3.95
C ALA A 34 9.06 42.49 -3.81
N LEU A 35 7.96 43.25 -3.82
CA LEU A 35 6.60 42.70 -3.79
C LEU A 35 6.24 41.96 -5.09
N LEU A 36 6.65 42.48 -6.25
CA LEU A 36 6.51 41.79 -7.54
C LEU A 36 7.31 40.49 -7.59
N ALA A 37 8.55 40.48 -7.08
CA ALA A 37 9.40 39.30 -7.00
C ALA A 37 8.85 38.25 -6.02
N ALA A 38 8.32 38.68 -4.86
CA ALA A 38 7.66 37.78 -3.91
C ALA A 38 6.40 37.17 -4.53
N LEU A 39 5.62 37.96 -5.28
CA LEU A 39 4.41 37.48 -5.95
C LEU A 39 4.74 36.50 -7.09
N THR A 40 5.80 36.73 -7.87
CA THR A 40 6.25 35.75 -8.88
C THR A 40 6.80 34.48 -8.28
N VAL A 41 7.47 34.53 -7.11
CA VAL A 41 7.90 33.32 -6.38
C VAL A 41 6.71 32.55 -5.80
N SER A 42 5.66 33.26 -5.37
CA SER A 42 4.42 32.64 -4.87
C SER A 42 3.58 32.01 -6.00
N LEU A 43 3.69 32.55 -7.22
CA LEU A 43 3.00 32.05 -8.42
C LEU A 43 3.85 31.04 -9.22
N MET A 44 5.13 30.89 -8.90
CA MET A 44 6.04 29.86 -9.42
C MET A 44 6.18 28.68 -8.43
N GLU A 45 5.14 28.37 -7.65
CA GLU A 45 5.01 27.00 -7.16
C GLU A 45 4.98 26.09 -8.40
N PRO A 46 5.91 25.12 -8.51
CA PRO A 46 6.16 24.49 -9.79
C PRO A 46 4.93 23.71 -10.20
N SER A 47 4.46 23.89 -11.44
CA SER A 47 3.48 22.99 -12.05
C SER A 47 3.84 21.51 -11.87
N GLY A 48 5.13 21.20 -11.72
CA GLY A 48 5.65 19.89 -11.32
C GLY A 48 5.21 19.42 -9.92
N GLN A 49 5.19 20.28 -8.89
CA GLN A 49 4.73 19.90 -7.55
C GLN A 49 3.22 19.63 -7.52
N GLN A 50 2.44 20.43 -8.26
CA GLN A 50 1.00 20.22 -8.38
C GLN A 50 0.69 18.89 -9.10
N ALA A 51 1.38 18.60 -10.20
CA ALA A 51 1.24 17.33 -10.92
C ALA A 51 1.66 16.12 -10.08
N GLN A 52 2.77 16.22 -9.33
CA GLN A 52 3.21 15.17 -8.42
C GLN A 52 2.18 14.88 -7.33
N SER A 53 1.60 15.92 -6.71
CA SER A 53 0.57 15.74 -5.68
C SER A 53 -0.71 15.10 -6.24
N GLN A 54 -1.12 15.45 -7.47
CA GLN A 54 -2.26 14.83 -8.14
C GLN A 54 -1.98 13.36 -8.44
N ASN A 55 -0.81 13.04 -9.00
CA ASN A 55 -0.42 11.67 -9.30
C ASN A 55 -0.34 10.81 -8.02
N ALA A 56 0.23 11.33 -6.93
CA ALA A 56 0.26 10.63 -5.65
C ALA A 56 -1.15 10.35 -5.12
N THR A 57 -2.08 11.30 -5.25
CA THR A 57 -3.47 11.14 -4.82
C THR A 57 -4.22 10.11 -5.66
N ASN A 58 -3.98 10.08 -6.98
CA ASN A 58 -4.58 9.09 -7.87
C ASN A 58 -4.10 7.68 -7.53
N VAL A 59 -2.78 7.48 -7.38
CA VAL A 59 -2.20 6.19 -6.99
C VAL A 59 -2.73 5.75 -5.63
N PHE A 60 -2.74 6.64 -4.64
CA PHE A 60 -3.30 6.36 -3.31
C PHE A 60 -4.75 5.88 -3.40
N THR A 61 -5.60 6.61 -4.12
CA THR A 61 -7.04 6.29 -4.23
C THR A 61 -7.26 4.97 -4.96
N GLU A 62 -6.46 4.69 -5.99
CA GLU A 62 -6.53 3.43 -6.73
C GLU A 62 -6.11 2.25 -5.86
N LEU A 63 -4.99 2.36 -5.13
CA LEU A 63 -4.51 1.32 -4.24
C LEU A 63 -5.47 1.06 -3.06
N ASP A 64 -5.93 2.12 -2.38
CA ASP A 64 -6.90 2.02 -1.28
C ASP A 64 -8.21 1.35 -1.75
N GLY A 65 -8.71 1.75 -2.92
CA GLY A 65 -9.89 1.13 -3.52
C GLY A 65 -9.70 -0.36 -3.84
N GLN A 66 -8.53 -0.74 -4.36
CA GLN A 66 -8.23 -2.14 -4.65
C GLN A 66 -8.06 -2.97 -3.37
N ILE A 67 -7.37 -2.46 -2.33
CA ILE A 67 -7.26 -3.14 -1.02
C ILE A 67 -8.65 -3.38 -0.44
N GLY A 68 -9.51 -2.36 -0.44
CA GLY A 68 -10.89 -2.48 0.03
C GLY A 68 -11.70 -3.51 -0.75
N PHE A 69 -11.55 -3.55 -2.07
CA PHE A 69 -12.23 -4.53 -2.91
C PHE A 69 -11.76 -5.97 -2.65
N ILE A 70 -10.45 -6.18 -2.53
CA ILE A 70 -9.85 -7.50 -2.28
C ILE A 70 -10.25 -8.02 -0.90
N THR A 71 -10.07 -7.20 0.14
CA THR A 71 -10.38 -7.57 1.52
C THR A 71 -11.86 -7.85 1.73
N ALA A 72 -12.75 -7.10 1.07
CA ALA A 72 -14.19 -7.38 1.08
C ALA A 72 -14.50 -8.72 0.41
N ALA A 73 -13.88 -9.02 -0.73
CA ALA A 73 -14.10 -10.28 -1.43
C ALA A 73 -13.58 -11.50 -0.64
N ILE A 74 -12.43 -11.36 0.02
CA ILE A 74 -11.89 -12.36 0.95
C ILE A 74 -12.80 -12.53 2.17
N SER A 75 -13.31 -11.43 2.74
CA SER A 75 -14.22 -11.49 3.89
C SER A 75 -15.53 -12.18 3.54
N GLU A 76 -16.10 -11.88 2.37
CA GLU A 76 -17.28 -12.57 1.88
C GLU A 76 -17.02 -14.07 1.72
N CYS A 77 -15.87 -14.43 1.15
CA CYS A 77 -15.43 -15.81 1.01
C CYS A 77 -15.37 -16.55 2.36
N VAL A 78 -14.70 -15.97 3.36
CA VAL A 78 -14.60 -16.49 4.73
C VAL A 78 -15.97 -16.66 5.37
N LEU A 79 -16.86 -15.68 5.21
CA LEU A 79 -18.20 -15.71 5.81
C LEU A 79 -19.15 -16.69 5.12
N THR A 80 -18.98 -16.90 3.82
CA THR A 80 -19.78 -17.86 3.04
C THR A 80 -19.29 -19.29 3.19
N HIS A 81 -18.03 -19.49 3.58
CA HIS A 81 -17.38 -20.81 3.65
C HIS A 81 -16.66 -21.04 5.00
N PRO A 82 -17.37 -20.98 6.14
CA PRO A 82 -16.73 -21.10 7.45
C PRO A 82 -16.18 -22.51 7.74
N ASP A 83 -16.84 -23.55 7.21
CA ASP A 83 -16.50 -24.95 7.49
C ASP A 83 -15.37 -25.49 6.59
N GLN A 84 -15.03 -24.76 5.52
CA GLN A 84 -13.99 -25.09 4.54
C GLN A 84 -14.16 -26.50 3.92
N ASP A 85 -13.21 -26.88 3.08
CA ASP A 85 -13.04 -28.26 2.61
C ASP A 85 -12.40 -29.09 3.73
N SER A 86 -13.03 -30.23 4.03
CA SER A 86 -12.61 -31.14 5.09
C SER A 86 -11.25 -31.79 4.86
N GLU A 87 -10.72 -31.75 3.64
CA GLU A 87 -9.42 -32.30 3.29
C GLU A 87 -8.27 -31.28 3.46
N LEU A 88 -8.58 -30.00 3.68
CA LEU A 88 -7.56 -28.98 3.93
C LEU A 88 -6.91 -29.17 5.30
N THR A 89 -5.60 -29.01 5.33
CA THR A 89 -4.81 -29.03 6.56
C THR A 89 -4.09 -27.70 6.77
N THR A 90 -3.38 -27.57 7.89
CA THR A 90 -2.53 -26.40 8.15
C THR A 90 -1.34 -26.29 7.18
N THR A 91 -1.10 -27.29 6.33
CA THR A 91 -0.03 -27.26 5.32
C THR A 91 -0.43 -26.36 4.16
N GLU A 92 -1.63 -26.56 3.62
CA GLU A 92 -2.17 -25.79 2.49
C GLU A 92 -2.74 -24.45 2.96
N GLN A 93 -3.28 -24.44 4.19
CA GLN A 93 -4.07 -23.33 4.71
C GLN A 93 -3.75 -23.09 6.18
N GLU A 94 -2.67 -22.36 6.42
CA GLU A 94 -2.18 -22.12 7.78
C GLU A 94 -3.08 -21.17 8.59
N ASN A 95 -3.88 -20.36 7.91
CA ASN A 95 -4.86 -19.45 8.51
C ASN A 95 -6.27 -19.76 8.01
N ALA A 96 -6.86 -20.84 8.51
CA ALA A 96 -8.28 -21.12 8.32
C ALA A 96 -9.17 -19.99 8.90
N PRO A 97 -10.29 -19.59 8.25
CA PRO A 97 -10.83 -20.07 6.97
C PRO A 97 -10.47 -19.18 5.77
N TYR A 98 -9.28 -18.58 5.75
CA TYR A 98 -8.88 -17.68 4.67
C TYR A 98 -8.48 -18.44 3.41
N PRO A 99 -8.62 -17.86 2.22
CA PRO A 99 -8.29 -18.52 0.96
C PRO A 99 -6.93 -19.21 0.93
N ILE A 100 -6.84 -20.29 0.16
CA ILE A 100 -5.61 -21.04 -0.12
C ILE A 100 -4.77 -20.22 -1.12
N ASN A 101 -3.43 -20.34 -1.05
CA ASN A 101 -2.56 -19.72 -2.04
C ASN A 101 -2.86 -20.28 -3.45
N PRO A 102 -3.05 -19.44 -4.48
CA PRO A 102 -3.46 -19.93 -5.80
C PRO A 102 -2.51 -20.95 -6.44
N SER A 103 -1.21 -20.86 -6.16
CA SER A 103 -0.19 -21.79 -6.67
C SER A 103 -0.05 -23.07 -5.87
N ASP A 104 -0.88 -23.30 -4.84
CA ASP A 104 -0.83 -24.49 -4.01
C ASP A 104 -1.17 -25.76 -4.81
N PRO A 105 -0.30 -26.80 -4.82
CA PRO A 105 -0.52 -28.06 -5.53
C PRO A 105 -1.73 -28.85 -5.03
N TYR A 106 -2.34 -28.45 -3.91
CA TYR A 106 -3.59 -29.01 -3.43
C TYR A 106 -4.67 -29.05 -4.52
N PHE A 107 -4.78 -28.00 -5.34
CA PHE A 107 -5.78 -27.94 -6.42
C PHE A 107 -5.59 -29.04 -7.46
N ASP A 108 -4.37 -29.44 -7.77
CA ASP A 108 -4.10 -30.58 -8.64
C ASP A 108 -4.46 -31.91 -7.96
N SER A 109 -4.13 -32.04 -6.68
CA SER A 109 -4.39 -33.27 -5.92
C SER A 109 -5.89 -33.55 -5.75
N GLN A 110 -6.70 -32.49 -5.69
CA GLN A 110 -8.16 -32.55 -5.65
C GLN A 110 -8.83 -32.51 -7.02
N THR A 111 -8.07 -32.53 -8.11
CA THR A 111 -8.62 -32.44 -9.48
C THR A 111 -9.53 -31.23 -9.70
N ALA A 112 -9.23 -30.10 -9.05
CA ALA A 112 -9.99 -28.87 -9.17
C ALA A 112 -9.95 -28.34 -10.62
N ASP A 113 -11.03 -27.67 -11.04
CA ASP A 113 -11.12 -27.03 -12.36
C ASP A 113 -11.35 -25.51 -12.20
N PRO A 114 -10.41 -24.65 -12.61
CA PRO A 114 -9.10 -24.98 -13.19
C PRO A 114 -8.12 -25.59 -12.15
N PRO A 115 -7.05 -26.28 -12.59
CA PRO A 115 -5.99 -26.78 -11.71
C PRO A 115 -5.22 -25.64 -11.03
N THR A 116 -4.13 -25.97 -10.34
CA THR A 116 -3.22 -25.02 -9.69
C THR A 116 -2.84 -23.85 -10.63
N ASP A 117 -2.84 -22.63 -10.09
CA ASP A 117 -2.49 -21.42 -10.84
C ASP A 117 -0.96 -21.21 -10.89
N PRO A 118 -0.44 -20.50 -11.91
CA PRO A 118 1.01 -20.37 -12.11
C PRO A 118 1.72 -19.47 -11.08
N ASP A 119 0.95 -18.63 -10.39
CA ASP A 119 1.43 -17.64 -9.43
C ASP A 119 0.35 -17.34 -8.39
N ASP A 120 0.74 -16.67 -7.31
CA ASP A 120 -0.15 -16.30 -6.21
C ASP A 120 -0.83 -14.94 -6.41
N THR A 121 -1.07 -14.52 -7.66
CA THR A 121 -1.74 -13.25 -7.90
C THR A 121 -3.19 -13.28 -7.39
N VAL A 122 -3.64 -12.14 -6.84
CA VAL A 122 -4.93 -12.01 -6.17
C VAL A 122 -6.12 -12.38 -7.08
N LYS A 123 -6.00 -12.16 -8.39
CA LYS A 123 -7.03 -12.54 -9.38
C LYS A 123 -7.31 -14.04 -9.42
N PHE A 124 -6.40 -14.88 -8.91
CA PHE A 124 -6.52 -16.33 -8.88
C PHE A 124 -6.94 -16.89 -7.52
N ILE A 125 -7.18 -16.04 -6.52
CA ILE A 125 -7.64 -16.50 -5.20
C ILE A 125 -8.95 -17.27 -5.33
N ARG A 126 -9.03 -18.37 -4.57
CA ARG A 126 -10.19 -19.27 -4.51
C ARG A 126 -10.64 -19.47 -3.07
N CYS A 127 -11.95 -19.63 -2.88
CA CYS A 127 -12.46 -19.96 -1.56
C CYS A 127 -12.07 -21.36 -1.13
N PRO A 128 -11.92 -21.60 0.19
CA PRO A 128 -11.54 -22.91 0.70
C PRO A 128 -12.69 -23.93 0.69
N GLY A 129 -13.43 -24.08 -0.42
CA GLY A 129 -14.50 -25.09 -0.60
C GLY A 129 -15.92 -24.61 -0.22
N ASN A 130 -16.98 -25.32 -0.66
CA ASN A 130 -18.42 -24.94 -0.55
C ASN A 130 -19.11 -25.56 0.70
N PRO A 131 -19.94 -24.86 1.51
CA PRO A 131 -20.73 -25.53 2.56
C PRO A 131 -21.93 -26.30 2.01
N GLY A 132 -22.09 -27.55 2.44
CA GLY A 132 -23.30 -28.36 2.26
C GLY A 132 -23.24 -29.45 1.20
N GLY A 133 -22.09 -29.66 0.55
CA GLY A 133 -21.86 -30.81 -0.31
C GLY A 133 -21.51 -32.05 0.50
N SER A 134 -22.14 -33.18 0.19
CA SER A 134 -21.69 -34.50 0.66
C SER A 134 -20.94 -35.21 -0.49
N GLY A 135 -19.70 -35.63 -0.26
CA GLY A 135 -18.88 -36.40 -1.22
C GLY A 135 -17.93 -35.55 -2.07
N SER A 136 -17.38 -36.14 -3.13
CA SER A 136 -16.33 -35.58 -4.02
C SER A 136 -16.68 -34.30 -4.78
N ASN A 137 -17.83 -33.68 -4.50
CA ASN A 137 -18.29 -32.43 -5.12
C ASN A 137 -18.24 -31.25 -4.15
N ASN A 138 -17.63 -31.42 -2.96
CA ASN A 138 -17.51 -30.40 -1.92
C ASN A 138 -16.26 -29.49 -2.09
N GLN A 139 -15.51 -29.73 -3.16
CA GLN A 139 -14.18 -29.15 -3.45
C GLN A 139 -14.25 -28.05 -4.51
N ASP A 140 -15.42 -27.43 -4.72
CA ASP A 140 -15.53 -26.36 -5.72
C ASP A 140 -14.81 -25.11 -5.22
N HIS A 141 -13.50 -25.09 -5.43
CA HIS A 141 -12.60 -23.97 -5.20
C HIS A 141 -12.76 -22.94 -6.31
N ALA A 142 -13.98 -22.43 -6.47
CA ALA A 142 -14.27 -21.40 -7.44
C ALA A 142 -13.45 -20.15 -7.13
N ARG A 143 -12.96 -19.51 -8.20
CA ARG A 143 -12.24 -18.24 -8.07
C ARG A 143 -13.17 -17.16 -7.53
N ILE A 144 -12.67 -16.39 -6.58
CA ILE A 144 -13.36 -15.21 -6.04
C ILE A 144 -13.55 -14.18 -7.15
N PHE A 145 -12.59 -14.07 -8.06
CA PHE A 145 -12.63 -13.18 -9.22
C PHE A 145 -12.74 -13.99 -10.52
N GLY A 146 -13.85 -13.84 -11.23
CA GLY A 146 -14.08 -14.52 -12.50
C GLY A 146 -15.53 -14.45 -12.95
N GLY A 147 -15.80 -15.08 -14.10
CA GLY A 147 -17.14 -15.09 -14.70
C GLY A 147 -18.21 -15.73 -13.80
N ALA A 148 -17.85 -16.71 -12.98
CA ALA A 148 -18.77 -17.39 -12.08
C ALA A 148 -19.22 -16.52 -10.90
N SER A 149 -18.31 -15.71 -10.34
CA SER A 149 -18.63 -14.80 -9.22
C SER A 149 -19.20 -13.46 -9.71
N GLY A 150 -19.02 -13.11 -10.98
CA GLY A 150 -19.35 -11.81 -11.54
C GLY A 150 -18.46 -10.67 -11.04
N LYS A 151 -17.44 -10.99 -10.22
CA LYS A 151 -16.47 -10.04 -9.69
C LYS A 151 -15.21 -10.13 -10.53
N PHE A 152 -14.68 -8.99 -10.94
CA PHE A 152 -13.44 -8.93 -11.71
C PHE A 152 -12.49 -8.00 -11.00
N MET A 153 -11.24 -8.45 -10.83
CA MET A 153 -10.20 -7.57 -10.35
C MET A 153 -10.04 -6.40 -11.32
N PRO A 154 -10.01 -5.16 -10.82
CA PRO A 154 -9.55 -4.04 -11.62
C PRO A 154 -8.15 -4.34 -12.19
N PRO A 155 -7.76 -3.70 -13.31
CA PRO A 155 -6.40 -3.83 -13.80
C PRO A 155 -5.39 -3.41 -12.73
N ALA A 156 -4.18 -3.95 -12.82
CA ALA A 156 -3.08 -3.53 -11.95
C ALA A 156 -2.90 -2.00 -12.01
N PRO A 157 -2.71 -1.32 -10.86
CA PRO A 157 -2.49 0.11 -10.81
C PRO A 157 -1.33 0.53 -11.71
N ALA A 158 -1.45 1.70 -12.34
CA ALA A 158 -0.39 2.19 -13.21
C ALA A 158 0.93 2.27 -12.42
N MET A 159 2.01 1.77 -13.01
CA MET A 159 3.37 1.72 -12.43
C MET A 159 3.61 0.62 -11.40
N PHE A 160 2.63 -0.22 -11.10
CA PHE A 160 2.77 -1.37 -10.20
C PHE A 160 2.64 -2.70 -10.94
N GLY A 161 3.11 -3.76 -10.29
CA GLY A 161 2.79 -5.14 -10.64
C GLY A 161 1.36 -5.51 -10.24
N GLU A 162 1.04 -6.80 -10.35
CA GLU A 162 -0.21 -7.33 -9.82
C GLU A 162 -0.13 -7.49 -8.30
N TRP A 163 -1.28 -7.49 -7.63
CA TRP A 163 -1.34 -7.87 -6.23
C TRP A 163 -1.08 -9.36 -6.08
N GLU A 164 -0.25 -9.71 -5.10
CA GLU A 164 0.05 -11.08 -4.72
C GLU A 164 -0.57 -11.36 -3.34
N TYR A 165 -1.20 -12.53 -3.22
CA TYR A 165 -1.86 -12.99 -2.01
C TYR A 165 -1.00 -13.99 -1.27
N TYR A 166 -0.88 -13.87 0.05
CA TYR A 166 -0.13 -14.79 0.91
C TYR A 166 -1.02 -15.27 2.05
N ASN A 167 -1.01 -16.58 2.29
CA ASN A 167 -1.54 -17.24 3.48
C ASN A 167 -0.51 -18.26 3.99
N GLY A 168 0.17 -17.96 5.10
CA GLY A 168 1.23 -18.80 5.65
C GLY A 168 1.53 -18.51 7.12
N ALA A 169 2.76 -18.83 7.54
CA ALA A 169 3.17 -18.79 8.94
C ALA A 169 3.01 -17.41 9.57
N ASP A 170 3.19 -16.35 8.80
CA ASP A 170 3.15 -14.97 9.26
C ASP A 170 1.74 -14.38 9.32
N GLY A 171 0.76 -15.10 8.76
CA GLY A 171 -0.63 -14.68 8.69
C GLY A 171 -1.14 -14.61 7.25
N VAL A 172 -2.00 -13.63 6.98
CA VAL A 172 -2.64 -13.44 5.68
C VAL A 172 -2.38 -12.02 5.21
N ALA A 173 -1.80 -11.86 4.03
CA ALA A 173 -1.45 -10.55 3.48
C ALA A 173 -1.70 -10.46 1.99
N ILE A 174 -1.80 -9.22 1.52
CA ILE A 174 -1.66 -8.89 0.10
C ILE A 174 -0.47 -7.94 -0.07
N THR A 175 0.30 -8.15 -1.12
CA THR A 175 1.49 -7.34 -1.42
C THR A 175 1.43 -6.86 -2.85
N ILE A 176 1.88 -5.63 -3.09
CA ILE A 176 2.09 -5.09 -4.42
C ILE A 176 3.48 -4.47 -4.49
N SER A 177 4.11 -4.51 -5.66
CA SER A 177 5.44 -3.97 -5.85
C SER A 177 5.52 -3.04 -7.06
N SER A 178 6.48 -2.12 -7.02
CA SER A 178 6.85 -1.27 -8.13
C SER A 178 8.37 -1.16 -8.23
N SER A 179 8.90 -1.30 -9.45
CA SER A 179 10.31 -1.01 -9.76
C SER A 179 10.54 0.44 -10.22
N LYS A 180 9.50 1.29 -10.13
CA LYS A 180 9.56 2.67 -10.57
C LYS A 180 10.09 3.57 -9.46
N THR A 181 10.82 4.61 -9.85
CA THR A 181 11.56 5.49 -8.93
C THR A 181 10.92 6.87 -8.78
N ASP A 182 9.74 7.08 -9.34
CA ASP A 182 9.02 8.35 -9.26
C ASP A 182 8.64 8.68 -7.80
N SER A 183 8.97 9.89 -7.34
CA SER A 183 8.77 10.30 -5.94
C SER A 183 7.30 10.33 -5.49
N PHE A 184 6.36 10.45 -6.43
CA PHE A 184 4.93 10.42 -6.12
C PHE A 184 4.46 9.02 -5.69
N ILE A 185 5.17 7.95 -6.07
CA ILE A 185 4.87 6.57 -5.67
C ILE A 185 5.12 6.41 -4.17
N GLU A 186 6.31 6.78 -3.72
CA GLU A 186 6.67 6.77 -2.30
C GLU A 186 5.71 7.64 -1.48
N SER A 187 5.41 8.85 -1.97
CA SER A 187 4.42 9.73 -1.32
C SER A 187 3.03 9.10 -1.21
N ALA A 188 2.60 8.33 -2.22
CA ALA A 188 1.32 7.65 -2.20
C ALA A 188 1.32 6.46 -1.22
N LEU A 189 2.41 5.68 -1.21
CA LEU A 189 2.56 4.53 -0.31
C LEU A 189 2.68 4.96 1.16
N THR A 190 3.43 6.02 1.47
CA THR A 190 3.46 6.58 2.84
C THR A 190 2.09 7.07 3.29
N ARG A 191 1.32 7.73 2.41
CA ARG A 191 -0.06 8.13 2.75
C ARG A 191 -0.99 6.94 2.97
N LEU A 192 -0.74 5.85 2.24
CA LEU A 192 -1.50 4.62 2.36
C LEU A 192 -1.17 3.90 3.68
N ASP A 193 0.10 3.87 4.04
CA ASP A 193 0.59 3.40 5.34
C ASP A 193 -0.01 4.19 6.49
N ASP A 194 0.07 5.53 6.45
CA ASP A 194 -0.54 6.45 7.42
C ASP A 194 -2.07 6.27 7.56
N ARG A 195 -2.73 5.74 6.53
CA ARG A 195 -4.18 5.54 6.50
C ARG A 195 -4.60 4.29 7.28
N PHE A 196 -3.78 3.25 7.29
CA PHE A 196 -4.06 2.00 8.01
C PHE A 196 -3.55 2.10 9.45
N ALA A 197 -4.01 1.21 10.34
CA ALA A 197 -3.50 1.23 11.71
C ALA A 197 -2.04 0.78 11.76
N GLU A 198 -1.34 1.17 12.82
CA GLU A 198 0.01 0.69 13.11
C GLU A 198 0.03 -0.84 13.05
N CYS A 199 0.93 -1.40 12.23
CA CYS A 199 1.10 -2.84 11.96
C CYS A 199 0.10 -3.51 11.00
N GLU A 200 -0.89 -2.78 10.46
CA GLU A 200 -1.78 -3.31 9.41
C GLU A 200 -1.20 -3.17 8.01
N ALA A 201 -0.29 -2.22 7.81
CA ALA A 201 0.39 -1.99 6.55
C ALA A 201 1.85 -1.65 6.79
N GLU A 202 2.66 -1.80 5.74
CA GLU A 202 4.04 -1.33 5.74
C GLU A 202 4.55 -1.02 4.33
N VAL A 203 5.50 -0.10 4.27
CA VAL A 203 6.26 0.25 3.05
C VAL A 203 7.67 -0.30 3.15
N ILE A 204 8.04 -1.18 2.22
CA ILE A 204 9.33 -1.85 2.18
C ILE A 204 10.12 -1.33 0.99
N ASP A 205 11.08 -0.43 1.21
CA ASP A 205 11.89 0.16 0.15
C ASP A 205 13.23 -0.57 -0.03
N GLN A 206 13.34 -1.36 -1.11
CA GLN A 206 14.57 -2.05 -1.52
C GLN A 206 15.18 -1.44 -2.79
N ARG A 207 14.82 -0.21 -3.18
CA ARG A 207 15.33 0.43 -4.40
C ARG A 207 16.85 0.67 -4.36
N GLY A 208 17.41 0.82 -3.17
CA GLY A 208 18.85 1.02 -2.93
C GLY A 208 19.56 -0.16 -2.25
N ALA A 209 18.87 -1.29 -2.06
CA ALA A 209 19.33 -2.40 -1.23
C ALA A 209 19.17 -3.76 -1.93
N ALA A 210 19.64 -4.83 -1.30
CA ALA A 210 19.44 -6.20 -1.77
C ALA A 210 17.98 -6.64 -1.53
N SER A 211 17.56 -7.72 -2.19
CA SER A 211 16.24 -8.29 -1.93
C SER A 211 16.10 -8.64 -0.45
N LEU A 212 14.94 -8.35 0.11
CA LEU A 212 14.60 -8.63 1.49
C LEU A 212 13.46 -9.66 1.52
N ASN A 213 13.65 -10.76 2.24
CA ASN A 213 12.56 -11.69 2.50
C ASN A 213 11.55 -11.01 3.42
N ILE A 214 10.28 -11.06 3.01
CA ILE A 214 9.17 -10.44 3.72
C ILE A 214 8.33 -11.52 4.42
N THR A 215 8.47 -12.79 4.07
CA THR A 215 7.85 -13.92 4.80
C THR A 215 8.91 -14.80 5.47
N THR A 216 8.53 -15.51 6.53
CA THR A 216 9.37 -16.49 7.26
C THR A 216 9.33 -17.89 6.66
N ASP A 217 8.37 -18.16 5.77
CA ASP A 217 8.08 -19.47 5.23
C ASP A 217 7.98 -19.48 3.70
N THR A 218 8.04 -20.69 3.16
CA THR A 218 7.73 -20.99 1.76
C THR A 218 6.41 -21.75 1.74
N THR A 219 5.35 -21.11 1.26
CA THR A 219 4.03 -21.74 1.12
C THR A 219 4.08 -22.85 0.06
N PRO A 220 3.21 -23.87 0.13
CA PRO A 220 3.14 -24.87 -0.94
C PRO A 220 2.91 -24.21 -2.30
N GLY A 221 3.60 -24.72 -3.33
CA GLY A 221 3.58 -24.12 -4.67
C GLY A 221 4.65 -23.06 -4.91
N ALA A 222 5.10 -22.36 -3.85
CA ALA A 222 6.15 -21.37 -3.96
C ALA A 222 7.55 -22.01 -4.04
N GLY A 223 8.43 -21.45 -4.86
CA GLY A 223 9.82 -21.90 -5.00
C GLY A 223 10.78 -21.35 -3.95
N ALA A 224 10.37 -20.32 -3.20
CA ALA A 224 11.14 -19.63 -2.17
C ALA A 224 10.22 -18.80 -1.27
N GLU A 225 10.75 -18.33 -0.14
CA GLU A 225 10.15 -17.27 0.67
C GLU A 225 9.84 -16.04 -0.19
N ARG A 226 8.77 -15.32 0.13
CA ARG A 226 8.42 -14.10 -0.59
C ARG A 226 9.41 -13.01 -0.23
N ALA A 227 9.77 -12.23 -1.24
CA ALA A 227 10.74 -11.16 -1.07
C ALA A 227 10.30 -9.89 -1.76
N CYS A 228 10.60 -8.76 -1.13
CA CYS A 228 10.66 -7.50 -1.85
C CYS A 228 11.97 -7.46 -2.63
N ALA A 229 11.88 -7.54 -3.97
CA ALA A 229 13.04 -7.65 -4.83
C ALA A 229 13.93 -6.39 -4.80
N ALA A 230 15.23 -6.57 -4.94
CA ALA A 230 16.18 -5.48 -5.13
C ALA A 230 15.74 -4.55 -6.27
N GLY A 231 15.86 -3.23 -6.06
CA GLY A 231 15.44 -2.23 -7.03
C GLY A 231 13.93 -1.93 -7.03
N SER A 232 13.17 -2.46 -6.06
CA SER A 232 11.72 -2.25 -5.96
C SER A 232 11.31 -1.64 -4.62
N ILE A 233 10.15 -0.99 -4.62
CA ILE A 233 9.40 -0.65 -3.42
C ILE A 233 8.18 -1.54 -3.36
N CYS A 234 7.92 -2.12 -2.19
CA CYS A 234 6.78 -2.99 -1.96
C CYS A 234 5.86 -2.36 -0.91
N PHE A 235 4.57 -2.55 -1.08
CA PHE A 235 3.57 -2.23 -0.09
C PHE A 235 2.87 -3.51 0.28
N ARG A 236 2.78 -3.78 1.58
CA ARG A 236 2.09 -4.94 2.12
C ARG A 236 0.97 -4.49 3.04
N TYR A 237 -0.17 -5.15 2.92
CA TYR A 237 -1.31 -4.99 3.79
C TYR A 237 -1.65 -6.34 4.43
N TRP A 238 -1.71 -6.36 5.76
CA TRP A 238 -2.05 -7.52 6.57
C TRP A 238 -3.57 -7.60 6.78
N ILE A 239 -4.15 -8.73 6.38
CA ILE A 239 -5.52 -9.10 6.72
C ILE A 239 -5.55 -9.77 8.10
N ILE A 240 -4.55 -10.61 8.36
CA ILE A 240 -4.20 -11.11 9.70
C ILE A 240 -2.70 -11.05 9.83
N GLN A 241 -2.21 -10.49 10.93
CA GLN A 241 -0.80 -10.53 11.29
C GLN A 241 -0.60 -11.46 12.49
N LYS A 242 0.39 -12.35 12.41
CA LYS A 242 0.85 -13.19 13.52
C LYS A 242 2.18 -12.68 14.06
N ALA A 243 2.53 -13.12 15.28
CA ALA A 243 3.78 -12.76 15.95
C ALA A 243 5.07 -13.26 15.28
N THR A 244 4.91 -14.14 14.29
CA THR A 244 5.97 -14.66 13.44
C THR A 244 6.30 -13.72 12.29
N ALA A 245 5.42 -12.77 11.97
CA ALA A 245 5.57 -11.89 10.82
C ALA A 245 6.85 -11.07 10.87
N ILE A 246 7.60 -11.09 9.78
CA ILE A 246 8.73 -10.17 9.58
C ILE A 246 8.15 -8.82 9.19
N HIS A 247 8.16 -7.85 10.10
CA HIS A 247 7.72 -6.48 9.87
C HIS A 247 8.90 -5.51 9.89
N GLN A 248 8.88 -4.46 9.06
CA GLN A 248 9.86 -3.38 9.15
C GLN A 248 9.62 -2.47 10.36
N ASP A 249 8.35 -2.19 10.68
CA ASP A 249 8.02 -1.31 11.80
C ASP A 249 8.18 -1.98 13.15
N ALA A 250 8.79 -1.25 14.09
CA ALA A 250 9.07 -1.74 15.43
C ALA A 250 7.81 -1.75 16.29
N GLY A 251 7.63 -2.81 17.08
CA GLY A 251 6.52 -2.90 18.03
C GLY A 251 5.28 -3.64 17.51
N CYS A 252 5.35 -4.14 16.28
CA CYS A 252 4.34 -5.05 15.74
C CYS A 252 4.41 -6.44 16.38
N PRO A 253 3.27 -7.16 16.45
CA PRO A 253 3.14 -8.45 17.11
C PRO A 253 4.22 -9.45 16.76
#